data_AF-A0A7S1ZA50-F1
#
_entry.id   AF-A0A7S1ZA50-F1
#
_cell.length_a   1.000
_cell.length_b   1.000
_cell.length_c   1.000
_cell.angle_alpha   90.00
_cell.angle_beta   90.00
_cell.angle_gamma   90.00
#
_symmetry.space_group_name_H-M   'P 1'
#
loop_
_entity.id
_entity.type
_entity.pdbx_description
1 polymer ?
#
loop_
_entity_poly.entity_id
_entity_poly.type
_entity_poly.pdbx_seq_one_letter_code
_entity_poly.pdbx_strand_id
1 'polypeptide(L)'
;TCELTGKDDYEFGDLSTELDSRVKSAVSTFCGKDSYEVGDLSSEVDRRVKERVAEFTGSDEYEFGDITKEINNRRKEWMTSFLGEENAKNYVFGDLTKTAISNFTGKEDYEFGDVTKKLLGNVFGKRKRGGGN
;
A
#
# COMPACT_ATOMS: atom_id res chain seq x y z
N THR A 1 6.97 -14.13 -48.46
CA THR A 1 7.27 -13.44 -47.20
C THR A 1 6.85 -14.24 -45.97
N CYS A 2 7.78 -14.50 -45.07
CA CYS A 2 7.55 -14.93 -43.70
C CYS A 2 7.00 -13.76 -42.86
N GLU A 3 5.79 -13.90 -42.30
CA GLU A 3 5.05 -12.82 -41.64
C GLU A 3 5.82 -12.11 -40.51
N LEU A 4 6.59 -12.85 -39.72
CA LEU A 4 7.31 -12.31 -38.57
C LEU A 4 8.60 -11.59 -38.94
N THR A 5 9.34 -12.12 -39.91
CA THR A 5 10.69 -11.63 -40.28
C THR A 5 10.66 -10.69 -41.48
N GLY A 6 9.55 -10.62 -42.22
CA GLY A 6 9.39 -9.79 -43.41
C GLY A 6 10.19 -10.24 -44.65
N LYS A 7 11.00 -11.31 -44.52
CA LYS A 7 11.81 -11.88 -45.62
C LYS A 7 10.99 -12.80 -46.51
N ASP A 8 11.33 -12.91 -47.79
CA ASP A 8 10.61 -13.81 -48.72
C ASP A 8 10.75 -15.30 -48.36
N ASP A 9 11.95 -15.70 -47.96
CA ASP A 9 12.31 -17.04 -47.49
C ASP A 9 12.95 -16.97 -46.09
N TYR A 10 12.78 -18.03 -45.28
CA TYR A 10 13.33 -18.13 -43.93
C TYR A 10 14.75 -18.71 -43.92
N GLU A 11 15.64 -18.08 -43.15
CA GLU A 11 16.96 -18.59 -42.81
C GLU A 11 17.06 -18.89 -41.30
N PHE A 12 17.81 -19.94 -40.95
CA PHE A 12 18.05 -20.28 -39.54
C PHE A 12 18.72 -19.09 -38.82
N GLY A 13 18.03 -18.55 -37.80
CA GLY A 13 18.49 -17.40 -37.03
C GLY A 13 17.66 -16.12 -37.24
N ASP A 14 16.85 -16.05 -38.30
CA ASP A 14 16.06 -14.84 -38.61
C ASP A 14 15.09 -14.46 -37.51
N LEU A 15 14.43 -15.47 -36.92
CA LEU A 15 13.52 -15.24 -35.80
C LEU A 15 14.26 -14.68 -34.58
N SER A 16 15.49 -15.14 -34.32
CA SER A 16 16.30 -14.64 -33.21
C SER A 16 16.66 -13.17 -33.39
N THR A 17 17.03 -12.77 -34.62
CA THR A 17 17.36 -11.38 -34.96
C THR A 17 16.13 -10.47 -34.89
N GLU A 18 14.98 -10.93 -35.38
CA GLU A 18 13.73 -10.18 -35.31
C GLU A 18 13.27 -9.98 -33.86
N LEU A 19 13.32 -11.04 -33.04
CA LEU A 19 12.98 -10.96 -31.62
C LEU A 19 13.92 -10.03 -30.86
N ASP A 20 15.23 -10.13 -31.08
CA ASP A 20 16.22 -9.23 -30.48
C ASP A 20 15.91 -7.76 -30.84
N SER A 21 15.61 -7.49 -32.11
CA SER A 21 15.28 -6.13 -32.58
C SER A 21 14.01 -5.58 -31.90
N ARG A 22 12.96 -6.41 -31.77
CA ARG A 22 11.72 -6.03 -31.08
C ARG A 22 11.94 -5.78 -29.60
N VAL A 23 12.70 -6.63 -28.92
CA VAL A 23 13.01 -6.47 -27.49
C VAL A 23 13.79 -5.17 -27.27
N LYS A 24 14.82 -4.91 -28.08
CA LYS A 24 15.60 -3.67 -28.01
C LYS A 24 14.74 -2.43 -28.24
N SER A 25 13.86 -2.46 -29.24
CA SER A 25 12.93 -1.36 -29.53
C SER A 25 11.94 -1.12 -28.39
N ALA A 26 11.43 -2.18 -27.77
CA ALA A 26 10.51 -2.06 -26.64
C ALA A 26 11.22 -1.45 -25.41
N VAL A 27 12.45 -1.88 -25.12
CA VAL A 27 13.25 -1.35 -24.02
C VAL A 27 13.59 0.13 -24.25
N SER A 28 14.05 0.51 -25.45
CA SER A 28 14.37 1.91 -25.75
C SER A 28 13.13 2.81 -25.61
N THR A 29 11.98 2.35 -26.10
CA THR A 29 10.68 3.04 -25.93
C THR A 29 10.31 3.19 -24.46
N PHE A 30 10.43 2.12 -23.67
CA PHE A 30 10.12 2.14 -22.24
C PHE A 30 11.02 3.11 -21.47
N CYS A 31 12.30 3.21 -21.85
CA CYS A 31 13.29 4.09 -21.23
C CYS A 31 13.26 5.52 -21.80
N GLY A 32 12.46 5.78 -22.85
CA GLY A 32 12.42 7.09 -23.51
C GLY A 32 13.71 7.44 -24.27
N LYS A 33 14.43 6.44 -24.80
CA LYS A 33 15.66 6.60 -25.57
C LYS A 33 15.46 6.26 -27.05
N ASP A 34 16.27 6.87 -27.91
CA ASP A 34 16.25 6.63 -29.36
C ASP A 34 16.86 5.26 -29.75
N SER A 35 17.74 4.70 -28.91
CA SER A 35 18.39 3.41 -29.13
C SER A 35 18.56 2.61 -27.84
N TYR A 36 18.65 1.28 -27.97
CA TYR A 36 18.93 0.38 -26.86
C TYR A 36 20.40 0.37 -26.48
N GLU A 37 20.68 0.49 -25.19
CA GLU A 37 21.97 0.21 -24.57
C GLU A 37 21.83 -0.84 -23.46
N VAL A 38 22.88 -1.64 -23.26
CA VAL A 38 22.90 -2.63 -22.18
C VAL A 38 22.87 -1.90 -20.84
N GLY A 39 21.88 -2.22 -20.02
CA GLY A 39 21.69 -1.61 -18.69
C GLY A 39 20.55 -0.60 -18.62
N ASP A 40 20.04 -0.12 -19.75
CA ASP A 40 18.96 0.88 -19.80
C ASP A 40 17.75 0.52 -18.95
N LEU A 41 17.25 -0.71 -19.13
CA LEU A 41 16.09 -1.20 -18.40
C LEU A 41 16.35 -1.22 -16.88
N SER A 42 17.53 -1.66 -16.46
CA SER A 42 17.89 -1.73 -15.05
C SER A 42 18.00 -0.35 -14.43
N SER A 43 18.67 0.59 -15.10
CA SER A 43 18.80 1.98 -14.65
C SER A 43 17.45 2.71 -14.60
N GLU A 44 16.59 2.50 -15.59
CA GLU A 44 15.27 3.13 -15.63
C GLU A 44 14.34 2.57 -14.55
N VAL A 45 14.36 1.25 -14.32
CA VAL A 45 13.59 0.64 -13.22
C VAL A 45 14.10 1.14 -11.88
N ASP A 46 15.41 1.18 -11.66
CA ASP A 46 16.02 1.68 -10.42
C ASP A 46 15.62 3.15 -10.16
N ARG A 47 15.73 4.02 -11.17
CA ARG A 47 15.30 5.42 -11.11
C ARG A 47 13.83 5.54 -10.71
N ARG A 48 12.93 4.84 -11.41
CA ARG A 48 11.49 4.88 -11.12
C ARG A 48 11.15 4.38 -9.72
N VAL A 49 11.79 3.30 -9.27
CA VAL A 49 11.58 2.79 -7.91
C VAL A 49 12.02 3.81 -6.87
N LYS A 50 13.22 4.39 -7.03
CA LYS A 50 13.73 5.43 -6.13
C LYS A 50 12.79 6.63 -6.05
N GLU A 51 12.31 7.12 -7.19
CA GLU A 51 11.34 8.23 -7.25
C GLU A 51 10.04 7.91 -6.51
N ARG A 52 9.49 6.70 -6.68
CA ARG A 52 8.26 6.31 -5.99
C ARG A 52 8.44 6.09 -4.50
N VAL A 53 9.61 5.63 -4.07
CA VAL A 53 9.90 5.53 -2.63
C VAL A 53 10.03 6.93 -2.03
N ALA A 54 10.79 7.82 -2.66
CA ALA A 54 10.94 9.20 -2.23
C ALA A 54 9.58 9.92 -2.13
N GLU A 55 8.72 9.77 -3.14
CA GLU A 55 7.35 10.30 -3.14
C GLU A 55 6.51 9.69 -2.00
N PHE A 56 6.60 8.38 -1.78
CA PHE A 56 5.84 7.69 -0.73
C PHE A 56 6.25 8.11 0.68
N THR A 57 7.55 8.35 0.91
CA THR A 57 8.09 8.73 2.23
C THR A 57 8.18 10.24 2.45
N GLY A 58 7.97 11.05 1.40
CA GLY A 58 8.19 12.49 1.46
C GLY A 58 9.67 12.87 1.61
N SER A 59 10.58 12.01 1.18
CA SER A 59 12.03 12.27 1.17
C SER A 59 12.44 12.93 -0.15
N ASP A 60 13.51 13.72 -0.15
CA ASP A 60 14.07 14.30 -1.38
C ASP A 60 14.85 13.26 -2.21
N GLU A 61 15.43 12.25 -1.56
CA GLU A 61 16.19 11.16 -2.19
C GLU A 61 15.85 9.81 -1.52
N TYR A 62 16.00 8.72 -2.28
CA TYR A 62 15.85 7.36 -1.75
C TYR A 62 17.01 6.98 -0.84
N GLU A 63 16.70 6.55 0.38
CA GLU A 63 17.63 5.83 1.23
C GLU A 63 17.14 4.41 1.56
N PHE A 64 18.10 3.51 1.76
CA PHE A 64 17.79 2.17 2.23
C PHE A 64 17.08 2.23 3.60
N GLY A 65 15.92 1.59 3.67
CA GLY A 65 15.12 1.51 4.89
C GLY A 65 14.04 2.59 5.01
N ASP A 66 13.92 3.52 4.06
CA ASP A 66 12.90 4.59 4.10
C ASP A 66 11.48 4.05 4.19
N ILE A 67 11.12 3.05 3.38
CA ILE A 67 9.82 2.38 3.47
C ILE A 67 9.57 1.84 4.88
N THR A 68 10.57 1.19 5.48
CA THR A 68 10.46 0.60 6.82
C THR A 68 10.29 1.68 7.90
N LYS A 69 11.03 2.78 7.80
CA LYS A 69 10.90 3.93 8.72
C LYS A 69 9.50 4.52 8.59
N GLU A 70 9.05 4.78 7.37
CA GLU A 70 7.77 5.42 7.07
C GLU A 70 6.57 4.58 7.53
N ILE A 71 6.57 3.27 7.23
CA ILE A 71 5.53 2.35 7.72
C ILE A 71 5.49 2.34 9.25
N ASN A 72 6.65 2.36 9.91
CA ASN A 72 6.69 2.41 11.36
C ASN A 72 6.19 3.74 11.93
N ASN A 73 6.46 4.86 11.27
CA ASN A 73 5.95 6.17 11.68
C ASN A 73 4.43 6.21 11.56
N ARG A 74 3.86 5.83 10.41
CA ARG A 74 2.41 5.74 10.23
C ARG A 74 1.74 4.78 11.21
N ARG A 75 2.38 3.65 11.51
CA ARG A 75 1.91 2.72 12.55
C ARG A 75 1.87 3.39 13.92
N LYS A 76 2.93 4.10 14.31
CA LYS A 76 2.99 4.81 15.60
C LYS A 76 1.93 5.90 15.68
N GLU A 77 1.74 6.69 14.62
CA GLU A 77 0.71 7.72 14.53
C GLU A 77 -0.68 7.12 14.69
N TRP A 78 -0.99 6.06 13.94
CA TRP A 78 -2.25 5.34 14.05
C TRP A 78 -2.46 4.80 15.48
N MET A 79 -1.47 4.11 16.06
CA MET A 79 -1.55 3.59 17.43
C MET A 79 -1.78 4.71 18.44
N THR A 80 -1.06 5.82 18.31
CA THR A 80 -1.21 6.99 19.19
C THR A 80 -2.59 7.60 19.06
N SER A 81 -3.11 7.75 17.84
CA SER A 81 -4.45 8.29 17.60
C SER A 81 -5.57 7.40 18.16
N PHE A 82 -5.38 6.08 18.11
CA PHE A 82 -6.41 5.13 18.47
C PHE A 82 -6.40 4.78 19.96
N LEU A 83 -5.21 4.58 20.55
CA LEU A 83 -5.04 4.17 21.95
C LEU A 83 -4.79 5.33 22.92
N GLY A 84 -4.36 6.48 22.41
CA GLY A 84 -3.78 7.56 23.21
C GLY A 84 -2.27 7.38 23.43
N GLU A 85 -1.58 8.47 23.76
CA GLU A 85 -0.12 8.53 23.81
C GLU A 85 0.51 7.61 24.86
N GLU A 86 -0.07 7.56 26.06
CA GLU A 86 0.36 6.67 27.16
C GLU A 86 0.29 5.19 26.76
N ASN A 87 -0.88 4.75 26.28
CA ASN A 87 -1.13 3.36 25.91
C ASN A 87 -0.34 2.94 24.65
N ALA A 88 -0.14 3.87 23.70
CA ALA A 88 0.65 3.58 22.52
C ALA A 88 2.15 3.38 22.85
N LYS A 89 2.70 4.13 23.82
CA LYS A 89 4.10 3.97 24.28
C LYS A 89 4.31 2.66 25.03
N ASN A 90 3.34 2.23 25.82
CA ASN A 90 3.40 1.02 26.65
C ASN A 90 2.50 -0.10 26.12
N TYR A 91 2.39 -0.24 24.80
CA TYR A 91 1.43 -1.16 24.17
C TYR A 91 1.57 -2.60 24.68
N VAL A 92 0.45 -3.16 25.14
CA VAL A 92 0.30 -4.56 25.48
C VAL A 92 -0.72 -5.21 24.55
N PHE A 93 -0.48 -6.47 24.19
CA PHE A 93 -1.44 -7.26 23.43
C PHE A 93 -2.81 -7.28 24.14
N GLY A 94 -3.83 -6.75 23.48
CA GLY A 94 -5.19 -6.62 24.00
C GLY A 94 -5.66 -5.18 24.16
N ASP A 95 -4.77 -4.19 24.16
CA ASP A 95 -5.15 -2.78 24.34
C ASP A 95 -6.06 -2.28 23.22
N LEU A 96 -5.81 -2.68 21.96
CA LEU A 96 -6.68 -2.36 20.83
C LEU A 96 -8.13 -2.84 21.06
N THR A 97 -8.28 -4.09 21.52
CA THR A 97 -9.61 -4.68 21.79
C THR A 97 -10.28 -4.00 22.98
N LYS A 98 -9.52 -3.71 24.05
CA LYS A 98 -10.04 -2.97 25.21
C LYS A 98 -10.52 -1.59 24.80
N THR A 99 -9.69 -0.80 24.14
CA THR A 99 -10.06 0.54 23.66
C THR A 99 -11.24 0.50 22.70
N ALA A 100 -11.31 -0.46 21.78
CA ALA A 100 -12.46 -0.62 20.89
C ALA A 100 -13.76 -0.91 21.67
N ILE A 101 -13.70 -1.80 22.67
CA ILE A 101 -14.84 -2.11 23.53
C ILE A 101 -15.23 -0.88 24.37
N SER A 102 -14.26 -0.19 24.99
CA SER A 102 -14.49 1.01 25.80
C SER A 102 -15.08 2.14 24.98
N ASN A 103 -14.58 2.39 23.76
CA ASN A 103 -15.17 3.36 22.82
C ASN A 103 -16.59 2.94 22.41
N PHE A 104 -16.81 1.64 22.18
CA PHE A 104 -18.13 1.13 21.83
C PHE A 104 -19.11 1.25 23.00
N THR A 105 -18.76 0.85 24.22
CA THR A 105 -19.64 0.84 25.42
C THR A 105 -19.74 2.21 26.09
N GLY A 106 -18.74 3.06 25.94
CA GLY A 106 -18.60 4.34 26.65
C GLY A 106 -18.19 4.19 28.11
N LYS A 107 -17.57 3.06 28.47
CA LYS A 107 -17.08 2.76 29.83
C LYS A 107 -15.59 2.51 29.79
N GLU A 108 -14.86 3.00 30.78
CA GLU A 108 -13.43 2.74 30.92
C GLU A 108 -13.17 1.25 31.23
N ASP A 109 -13.92 0.69 32.19
CA ASP A 109 -13.86 -0.73 32.54
C ASP A 109 -15.01 -1.54 31.90
N TYR A 110 -14.65 -2.61 31.20
CA TYR A 110 -15.62 -3.53 30.60
C TYR A 110 -16.22 -4.48 31.64
N GLU A 111 -17.54 -4.51 31.72
CA GLU A 111 -18.29 -5.54 32.45
C GLU A 111 -19.03 -6.47 31.47
N PHE A 112 -19.07 -7.77 31.80
CA PHE A 112 -19.82 -8.74 31.00
C PHE A 112 -21.28 -8.29 30.85
N GLY A 113 -21.72 -8.15 29.60
CA GLY A 113 -23.06 -7.67 29.25
C GLY A 113 -23.16 -6.19 28.86
N ASP A 114 -22.09 -5.41 28.93
CA ASP A 114 -22.11 -3.98 28.53
C ASP A 114 -22.41 -3.77 27.05
N VAL A 115 -21.84 -4.60 26.19
CA VAL A 115 -22.13 -4.59 24.75
C VAL A 115 -23.62 -4.85 24.50
N THR A 116 -24.18 -5.88 25.16
CA THR A 116 -25.61 -6.23 25.06
C THR A 116 -26.50 -5.11 25.59
N LYS A 117 -26.19 -4.55 26.76
CA LYS A 117 -26.95 -3.43 27.36
C LYS A 117 -26.94 -2.21 26.44
N LYS A 118 -25.81 -1.87 25.82
CA LYS A 118 -25.73 -0.71 24.91
C LYS A 118 -26.48 -0.94 23.60
N LEU A 119 -26.39 -2.14 23.02
CA LEU A 119 -27.18 -2.49 21.84
C LEU A 119 -28.68 -2.41 22.12
N LEU A 120 -29.15 -2.97 23.23
CA LEU A 120 -30.55 -2.86 23.66
C LEU A 120 -30.93 -1.39 23.94
N GLY A 121 -30.08 -0.63 24.63
CA GLY A 121 -30.29 0.80 24.88
C GLY A 121 -30.48 1.60 23.59
N ASN A 122 -29.66 1.37 22.56
CA ASN A 122 -29.77 2.05 21.27
C ASN A 122 -31.03 1.66 20.48
N VAL A 123 -31.42 0.38 20.52
CA VAL A 123 -32.59 -0.16 19.80
C VAL A 123 -33.92 0.20 20.49
N PHE A 124 -33.96 0.22 21.81
CA PHE A 124 -35.17 0.48 22.60
C PHE A 124 -35.29 1.95 23.06
N GLY A 125 -34.16 2.66 23.21
CA GLY A 125 -34.13 4.08 23.59
C GLY A 125 -34.59 5.03 22.48
N LYS A 126 -34.32 4.72 21.21
CA LYS A 126 -34.87 5.47 20.05
C LYS A 126 -36.40 5.42 19.98
N ARG A 127 -37.03 4.35 20.47
CA ARG A 127 -38.50 4.20 20.50
C ARG A 127 -39.18 5.10 21.52
N LYS A 128 -38.47 5.54 22.57
CA LYS A 128 -39.03 6.35 23.65
C LYS A 128 -39.03 7.86 23.38
N ARG A 129 -38.26 8.36 22.39
CA ARG A 129 -38.22 9.78 22.00
C ARG A 129 -39.21 10.17 20.89
N GLY A 130 -40.04 9.24 20.40
CA GLY A 130 -41.02 9.49 19.34
C GLY A 130 -42.50 9.47 19.76
N GLY A 131 -42.80 9.34 21.06
CA GLY A 131 -44.18 9.30 21.58
C GLY A 131 -44.43 10.46 22.53
N GLY A 132 -44.68 11.64 21.97
CA GLY A 132 -44.95 12.87 22.72
C GLY A 132 -45.61 13.91 21.83
N ASN A 133 -46.84 13.62 21.42
CA ASN A 133 -47.96 14.56 21.23
C ASN A 133 -49.25 13.75 21.27
#